data_AF-A0A2S9F7P4-F1
#
_entry.id   AF-A0A2S9F7P4-F1
#
_cell.length_a   1.000
_cell.length_b   1.000
_cell.length_c   1.000
_cell.angle_alpha   90.00
_cell.angle_beta   90.00
_cell.angle_gamma   90.00
#
_symmetry.space_group_name_H-M   'P 1'
#
loop_
_entity.id
_entity.type
_entity.pdbx_description
1 polymer ?
#
loop_
_entity_poly.entity_id
_entity_poly.type
_entity_poly.pdbx_seq_one_letter_code
_entity_poly.pdbx_strand_id
1 'polypeptide(L)'
;MPELNHVPADTPAEEIADHLRRDGYVIVDNLASVQLMDAIDDELAPYLAATPLGYNAMIGTKTRRTGALVARSPACRTLIQNPTVMGVCRDFLGHASAFQLMLTQVISIEPGESAQSLHRDQNAFDFYPFPDDYHVQCNTLWALSDYTAEMGATRVVPGSQIGDKKPTDYPEDECLQAEMSRGSVLIYTGKIVHSGGANRSDKVRRAINV
;
A
#
# COMPACT_ATOMS: atom_id res chain seq x y z
N MET A 1 -2.08 -7.29 22.30
CA MET A 1 -2.42 -7.30 20.87
C MET A 1 -1.16 -6.98 20.10
N PRO A 2 -0.91 -7.57 18.92
CA PRO A 2 0.21 -7.14 18.09
C PRO A 2 0.06 -5.64 17.78
N GLU A 3 1.14 -4.89 17.92
CA GLU A 3 1.22 -3.46 17.61
C GLU A 3 1.66 -3.29 16.15
N LEU A 4 1.28 -2.18 15.52
CA LEU A 4 1.74 -1.86 14.17
C LEU A 4 3.24 -1.53 14.20
N ASN A 5 3.95 -2.01 13.20
CA ASN A 5 5.37 -1.70 13.02
C ASN A 5 5.55 -0.29 12.44
N HIS A 6 5.69 0.72 13.30
CA HIS A 6 6.07 2.07 12.90
C HIS A 6 7.57 2.28 13.09
N VAL A 7 8.21 2.93 12.11
CA VAL A 7 9.60 3.36 12.19
C VAL A 7 9.77 4.81 11.72
N PRO A 8 10.73 5.58 12.27
CA PRO A 8 11.01 6.95 11.84
C PRO A 8 11.46 7.07 10.37
N ALA A 9 11.29 8.25 9.77
CA ALA A 9 11.70 8.56 8.40
C ALA A 9 13.21 8.38 8.11
N ASP A 10 14.06 8.48 9.13
CA ASP A 10 15.52 8.32 9.04
C ASP A 10 16.00 6.88 9.29
N THR A 11 15.08 5.93 9.45
CA THR A 11 15.40 4.50 9.58
C THR A 11 16.14 4.01 8.34
N PRO A 12 17.29 3.31 8.49
CA PRO A 12 18.03 2.76 7.37
C PRO A 12 17.20 1.78 6.53
N ALA A 13 17.41 1.79 5.21
CA ALA A 13 16.68 0.93 4.29
C ALA A 13 16.87 -0.58 4.56
N GLU A 14 18.03 -0.99 5.05
CA GLU A 14 18.32 -2.38 5.44
C GLU A 14 17.44 -2.81 6.62
N GLU A 15 17.30 -1.96 7.64
CA GLU A 15 16.43 -2.23 8.79
C GLU A 15 14.96 -2.31 8.37
N ILE A 16 14.51 -1.42 7.48
CA ILE A 16 13.16 -1.48 6.91
C ILE A 16 12.96 -2.80 6.13
N ALA A 17 13.95 -3.24 5.36
CA ALA A 17 13.88 -4.52 4.65
C ALA A 17 13.84 -5.72 5.61
N ASP A 18 14.50 -5.65 6.76
CA ASP A 18 14.42 -6.68 7.80
C ASP A 18 13.02 -6.77 8.43
N HIS A 19 12.33 -5.64 8.61
CA HIS A 19 10.92 -5.66 8.98
C HIS A 19 10.05 -6.36 7.91
N LEU A 20 10.32 -6.15 6.62
CA LEU A 20 9.59 -6.86 5.56
C LEU A 20 9.83 -8.37 5.59
N ARG A 21 11.08 -8.81 5.78
CA ARG A 21 11.44 -10.23 5.88
C ARG A 21 10.78 -10.89 7.09
N ARG A 22 10.78 -10.22 8.25
CA ARG A 22 10.28 -10.76 9.51
C ARG A 22 8.75 -10.73 9.58
N ASP A 23 8.16 -9.58 9.27
CA ASP A 23 6.76 -9.27 9.60
C ASP A 23 5.87 -9.11 8.36
N GLY A 24 6.46 -9.00 7.17
CA GLY A 24 5.74 -8.84 5.91
C GLY A 24 5.29 -7.40 5.61
N TYR A 25 5.45 -6.48 6.55
CA TYR A 25 5.10 -5.06 6.40
C TYR A 25 5.83 -4.15 7.42
N VAL A 26 5.86 -2.86 7.11
CA VAL A 26 6.32 -1.77 8.00
C VAL A 26 5.74 -0.43 7.54
N ILE A 27 5.47 0.46 8.50
CA ILE A 27 5.04 1.83 8.25
C ILE A 27 6.21 2.76 8.54
N VAL A 28 6.62 3.54 7.55
CA VAL A 28 7.65 4.59 7.72
C VAL A 28 6.94 5.94 7.85
N ASP A 29 7.04 6.54 9.02
CA ASP A 29 6.30 7.75 9.36
C ASP A 29 6.88 8.98 8.69
N ASN A 30 6.02 9.78 8.06
CA ASN A 30 6.34 11.10 7.48
C ASN A 30 7.55 11.11 6.53
N LEU A 31 7.76 10.02 5.78
CA LEU A 31 8.91 9.87 4.86
C LEU A 31 8.89 10.89 3.70
N ALA A 32 7.69 11.29 3.27
CA ALA A 32 7.50 12.35 2.29
C ALA A 32 6.86 13.58 2.93
N SER A 33 7.29 14.76 2.49
CA SER A 33 6.78 16.02 3.03
C SER A 33 5.32 16.26 2.62
N VAL A 34 4.58 16.96 3.47
CA VAL A 34 3.20 17.38 3.18
C VAL A 34 3.15 18.23 1.90
N GLN A 35 4.16 19.09 1.67
CA GLN A 35 4.22 19.92 0.46
C GLN A 35 4.37 19.10 -0.82
N LEU A 36 5.12 17.99 -0.78
CA LEU A 36 5.19 17.07 -1.92
C LEU A 36 3.83 16.40 -2.15
N MET A 37 3.15 15.98 -1.09
CA MET A 37 1.83 15.39 -1.20
C MET A 37 0.79 16.38 -1.75
N ASP A 38 0.85 17.65 -1.35
CA ASP A 38 -0.03 18.71 -1.85
C ASP A 38 0.19 18.95 -3.35
N ALA A 39 1.44 19.04 -3.79
CA ALA A 39 1.77 19.15 -5.20
C ALA A 39 1.25 17.96 -6.03
N ILE A 40 1.34 16.74 -5.49
CA ILE A 40 0.80 15.54 -6.17
C ILE A 40 -0.73 15.59 -6.24
N ASP A 41 -1.42 15.99 -5.16
CA ASP A 41 -2.88 16.08 -5.15
C ASP A 41 -3.37 17.14 -6.16
N ASP A 42 -2.70 18.29 -6.23
CA ASP A 42 -3.00 19.36 -7.20
C ASP A 42 -2.78 18.91 -8.65
N GLU A 43 -1.65 18.27 -8.96
CA GLU A 43 -1.33 17.75 -10.29
C GLU A 43 -2.34 16.67 -10.73
N LEU A 44 -2.82 15.86 -9.78
CA LEU A 44 -3.72 14.74 -10.06
C LEU A 44 -5.20 15.13 -10.03
N ALA A 45 -5.58 16.25 -9.41
CA ALA A 45 -6.96 16.70 -9.24
C ALA A 45 -7.87 16.54 -10.47
N PRO A 46 -7.51 17.01 -11.69
CA PRO A 46 -8.37 16.84 -12.86
C PRO A 46 -8.56 15.37 -13.25
N TYR A 47 -7.55 14.52 -13.05
CA TYR A 47 -7.62 13.10 -13.36
C TYR A 47 -8.42 12.31 -12.32
N LEU A 48 -8.30 12.69 -11.04
CA LEU A 48 -9.10 12.12 -9.95
C LEU A 48 -10.60 12.40 -10.17
N ALA A 49 -10.94 13.65 -10.49
CA ALA A 49 -12.33 14.06 -10.75
C ALA A 49 -12.94 13.34 -11.96
N ALA A 50 -12.14 13.09 -13.01
CA ALA A 50 -12.58 12.41 -14.22
C ALA A 50 -12.63 10.87 -14.09
N THR A 51 -12.00 10.28 -13.07
CA THR A 51 -11.95 8.82 -12.92
C THR A 51 -13.28 8.29 -12.39
N PRO A 52 -13.98 7.38 -13.07
CA PRO A 52 -15.26 6.85 -12.60
C PRO A 52 -15.10 5.98 -11.34
N LEU A 53 -16.21 5.78 -10.63
CA LEU A 53 -16.29 4.77 -9.58
C LEU A 53 -16.13 3.36 -10.17
N GLY A 54 -15.64 2.43 -9.37
CA GLY A 54 -15.54 1.03 -9.75
C GLY A 54 -16.91 0.39 -9.99
N TYR A 55 -16.88 -0.74 -10.68
CA TYR A 55 -18.07 -1.40 -11.22
C TYR A 55 -18.30 -2.81 -10.66
N ASN A 56 -17.46 -3.25 -9.71
CA ASN A 56 -17.58 -4.56 -9.07
C ASN A 56 -16.97 -4.55 -7.65
N ALA A 57 -17.15 -5.63 -6.91
CA ALA A 57 -16.66 -5.77 -5.53
C ALA A 57 -15.13 -5.83 -5.40
N MET A 58 -14.40 -6.27 -6.44
CA MET A 58 -12.94 -6.31 -6.43
C MET A 58 -12.37 -4.88 -6.45
N ILE A 59 -12.91 -4.03 -7.33
CA ILE A 59 -12.49 -2.65 -7.50
C ILE A 59 -13.06 -1.76 -6.39
N GLY A 60 -14.31 -2.03 -5.96
CA GLY A 60 -15.11 -1.23 -5.05
C GLY A 60 -16.12 -0.36 -5.81
N THR A 61 -17.41 -0.41 -5.46
CA THR A 61 -18.48 0.35 -6.16
C THR A 61 -18.48 1.84 -5.79
N LYS A 62 -17.75 2.20 -4.73
CA LYS A 62 -17.51 3.55 -4.22
C LYS A 62 -16.00 3.81 -4.11
N THR A 63 -15.21 3.17 -4.97
CA THR A 63 -13.76 3.36 -5.03
C THR A 63 -13.36 3.84 -6.41
N ARG A 64 -12.49 4.85 -6.49
CA ARG A 64 -11.85 5.30 -7.75
C ARG A 64 -10.41 4.81 -7.78
N ARG A 65 -9.97 4.36 -8.95
CA ARG A 65 -8.58 3.95 -9.20
C ARG A 65 -8.00 4.71 -10.39
N THR A 66 -7.24 5.76 -10.10
CA THR A 66 -6.68 6.66 -11.11
C THR A 66 -5.25 6.24 -11.42
N GLY A 67 -5.02 5.62 -12.56
CA GLY A 67 -3.69 5.13 -12.97
C GLY A 67 -2.78 6.16 -13.65
N ALA A 68 -1.67 5.67 -14.20
CA ALA A 68 -0.73 6.41 -15.06
C ALA A 68 -0.08 7.63 -14.38
N LEU A 69 0.28 7.51 -13.10
CA LEU A 69 0.78 8.65 -12.32
C LEU A 69 2.10 9.19 -12.85
N VAL A 70 3.00 8.34 -13.35
CA VAL A 70 4.28 8.76 -13.97
C VAL A 70 4.07 9.77 -15.10
N ALA A 71 3.02 9.57 -15.92
CA ALA A 71 2.69 10.42 -17.04
C ALA A 71 1.94 11.70 -16.61
N ARG A 72 1.20 11.63 -15.49
CA ARG A 72 0.26 12.67 -15.06
C ARG A 72 0.82 13.63 -14.00
N SER A 73 1.79 13.19 -13.20
CA SER A 73 2.33 13.95 -12.08
C SER A 73 3.86 13.87 -12.05
N PRO A 74 4.57 14.95 -12.44
CA PRO A 74 6.01 15.09 -12.21
C PRO A 74 6.39 14.92 -10.73
N ALA A 75 5.59 15.46 -9.80
CA ALA A 75 5.87 15.36 -8.37
C ALA A 75 5.83 13.91 -7.86
N CYS A 76 4.90 13.08 -8.36
CA CYS A 76 4.76 11.68 -7.96
C CYS A 76 6.02 10.85 -8.32
N ARG A 77 6.82 11.27 -9.30
CA ARG A 77 8.08 10.60 -9.65
C ARG A 77 9.10 10.64 -8.51
N THR A 78 8.99 11.60 -7.60
CA THR A 78 9.82 11.71 -6.39
C THR A 78 9.51 10.60 -5.40
N LEU A 79 8.25 10.18 -5.26
CA LEU A 79 7.87 9.03 -4.41
C LEU A 79 8.43 7.72 -4.99
N ILE A 80 8.28 7.54 -6.31
CA ILE A 80 8.78 6.37 -7.05
C ILE A 80 10.30 6.24 -6.93
N GLN A 81 11.02 7.37 -6.93
CA GLN A 81 12.48 7.42 -6.83
C GLN A 81 12.97 7.71 -5.41
N ASN A 82 12.11 7.62 -4.39
CA ASN A 82 12.49 7.94 -3.01
C ASN A 82 13.71 7.08 -2.60
N PRO A 83 14.82 7.68 -2.12
CA PRO A 83 16.05 6.94 -1.85
C PRO A 83 15.89 5.80 -0.86
N THR A 84 15.08 5.98 0.19
CA THR A 84 14.79 4.96 1.19
C THR A 84 14.03 3.79 0.55
N VAL A 85 12.95 4.06 -0.18
CA VAL A 85 12.17 3.02 -0.88
C VAL A 85 13.02 2.29 -1.93
N MET A 86 13.82 3.01 -2.71
CA MET A 86 14.73 2.39 -3.68
C MET A 86 15.80 1.54 -3.00
N GLY A 87 16.27 1.94 -1.81
CA GLY A 87 17.17 1.13 -0.97
C GLY A 87 16.50 -0.16 -0.53
N VAL A 88 15.27 -0.08 -0.01
CA VAL A 88 14.47 -1.23 0.44
C VAL A 88 14.24 -2.20 -0.72
N CYS A 89 13.81 -1.71 -1.88
CA CYS A 89 13.60 -2.56 -3.06
C CYS A 89 14.89 -3.23 -3.54
N ARG A 90 16.03 -2.52 -3.54
CA ARG A 90 17.32 -3.11 -3.94
C ARG A 90 17.78 -4.21 -3.00
N ASP A 91 17.55 -4.04 -1.70
CA ASP A 91 17.91 -5.04 -0.69
C ASP A 91 16.93 -6.22 -0.71
N PHE A 92 15.64 -5.93 -0.56
CA PHE A 92 14.59 -6.93 -0.41
C PHE A 92 14.31 -7.73 -1.70
N LEU A 93 14.41 -7.10 -2.87
CA LEU A 93 14.27 -7.77 -4.17
C LEU A 93 15.62 -8.07 -4.82
N GLY A 94 16.74 -7.95 -4.07
CA GLY A 94 18.10 -8.13 -4.58
C GLY A 94 18.42 -9.55 -5.08
N HIS A 95 17.57 -10.54 -4.75
CA HIS A 95 17.64 -11.89 -5.32
C HIS A 95 17.20 -11.96 -6.79
N ALA A 96 16.46 -10.96 -7.29
CA ALA A 96 16.06 -10.87 -8.69
C ALA A 96 17.15 -10.18 -9.54
N SER A 97 17.28 -10.57 -10.81
CA SER A 97 18.23 -9.92 -11.73
C SER A 97 17.90 -8.45 -12.01
N ALA A 98 16.62 -8.08 -11.87
CA ALA A 98 16.12 -6.71 -11.94
C ALA A 98 14.73 -6.64 -11.26
N PHE A 99 14.33 -5.46 -10.80
CA PHE A 99 12.96 -5.14 -10.45
C PHE A 99 12.47 -3.97 -11.29
N GLN A 100 11.16 -3.92 -11.52
CA GLN A 100 10.50 -2.91 -12.35
C GLN A 100 9.23 -2.43 -11.68
N LEU A 101 8.83 -1.22 -12.02
CA LEU A 101 7.56 -0.66 -11.58
C LEU A 101 6.39 -1.44 -12.21
N MET A 102 5.55 -2.05 -11.38
CA MET A 102 4.41 -2.84 -11.85
C MET A 102 3.23 -1.96 -12.24
N LEU A 103 2.84 -1.02 -11.36
CA LEU A 103 1.75 -0.09 -11.60
C LEU A 103 1.97 1.21 -10.82
N THR A 104 1.19 2.23 -11.17
CA THR A 104 1.03 3.41 -10.32
C THR A 104 -0.44 3.80 -10.33
N GLN A 105 -1.03 3.99 -9.15
CA GLN A 105 -2.43 4.42 -9.05
C GLN A 105 -2.70 5.21 -7.78
N VAL A 106 -3.64 6.15 -7.87
CA VAL A 106 -4.33 6.67 -6.68
C VAL A 106 -5.56 5.81 -6.42
N ILE A 107 -5.69 5.29 -5.20
CA ILE A 107 -6.90 4.61 -4.72
C ILE A 107 -7.66 5.60 -3.84
N SER A 108 -8.83 6.05 -4.31
CA SER A 108 -9.72 6.93 -3.54
C SER A 108 -10.92 6.14 -3.05
N ILE A 109 -11.01 5.91 -1.75
CA ILE A 109 -12.12 5.22 -1.10
C ILE A 109 -13.11 6.28 -0.60
N GLU A 110 -14.30 6.31 -1.21
CA GLU A 110 -15.34 7.29 -0.90
C GLU A 110 -16.11 6.92 0.40
N PRO A 111 -16.78 7.89 1.03
CA PRO A 111 -17.67 7.63 2.16
C PRO A 111 -18.70 6.50 1.94
N GLY A 112 -18.74 5.57 2.90
CA GLY A 112 -19.64 4.43 2.89
C GLY A 112 -19.27 3.33 1.90
N GLU A 113 -18.01 3.27 1.46
CA GLU A 113 -17.45 2.09 0.77
C GLU A 113 -17.22 0.94 1.76
N SER A 114 -17.47 -0.28 1.30
CA SER A 114 -17.25 -1.51 2.03
C SER A 114 -15.77 -1.90 2.08
N ALA A 115 -15.39 -2.72 3.05
CA ALA A 115 -14.03 -3.24 3.07
C ALA A 115 -13.82 -4.22 1.90
N GLN A 116 -12.63 -4.18 1.27
CA GLN A 116 -12.27 -5.19 0.27
C GLN A 116 -12.11 -6.56 0.94
N SER A 117 -12.33 -7.62 0.16
CA SER A 117 -11.95 -8.97 0.60
C SER A 117 -10.45 -9.02 0.93
N LEU A 118 -10.09 -9.77 1.97
CA LEU A 118 -8.69 -10.06 2.27
C LEU A 118 -8.06 -10.80 1.08
N HIS A 119 -6.86 -10.39 0.70
CA HIS A 119 -6.14 -10.94 -0.44
C HIS A 119 -4.62 -10.83 -0.27
N ARG A 120 -3.90 -11.45 -1.20
CA ARG A 120 -2.45 -11.32 -1.38
C ARG A 120 -2.18 -10.75 -2.77
N ASP A 121 -1.34 -9.73 -2.86
CA ASP A 121 -1.02 -9.10 -4.15
C ASP A 121 -0.19 -10.02 -5.05
N GLN A 122 0.55 -10.97 -4.47
CA GLN A 122 1.34 -11.93 -5.25
C GLN A 122 0.48 -12.82 -6.16
N ASN A 123 -0.82 -12.92 -5.88
CA ASN A 123 -1.75 -13.69 -6.70
C ASN A 123 -1.88 -13.13 -8.13
N ALA A 124 -1.41 -11.90 -8.38
CA ALA A 124 -1.24 -11.40 -9.75
C ALA A 124 -0.25 -12.23 -10.58
N PHE A 125 0.57 -13.06 -9.93
CA PHE A 125 1.57 -13.93 -10.54
C PHE A 125 1.31 -15.43 -10.28
N ASP A 126 0.07 -15.82 -9.95
CA ASP A 126 -0.32 -17.21 -9.62
C ASP A 126 -0.20 -18.20 -10.80
N PHE A 127 0.12 -17.70 -11.99
CA PHE A 127 0.50 -18.49 -13.16
C PHE A 127 1.90 -19.10 -13.06
N TYR A 128 2.70 -18.76 -12.04
CA TYR A 128 4.02 -19.32 -11.80
C TYR A 128 4.19 -19.79 -10.34
N PRO A 129 4.70 -21.01 -10.10
CA PRO A 129 4.86 -21.56 -8.75
C PRO A 129 6.18 -21.08 -8.12
N PHE A 130 6.17 -19.86 -7.57
CA PHE A 130 7.34 -19.35 -6.84
C PHE A 130 7.59 -20.14 -5.55
N PRO A 131 8.86 -20.39 -5.18
CA PRO A 131 9.20 -20.92 -3.86
C PRO A 131 8.69 -20.04 -2.71
N ASP A 132 8.44 -20.66 -1.54
CA ASP A 132 7.90 -19.99 -0.35
C ASP A 132 8.82 -18.88 0.19
N ASP A 133 10.11 -18.91 -0.11
CA ASP A 133 11.10 -17.89 0.27
C ASP A 133 11.31 -16.83 -0.84
N TYR A 134 10.69 -17.00 -2.01
CA TYR A 134 10.86 -16.07 -3.13
C TYR A 134 9.82 -14.95 -3.10
N HIS A 135 10.24 -13.70 -3.00
CA HIS A 135 9.35 -12.53 -3.03
C HIS A 135 9.34 -11.89 -4.42
N VAL A 136 8.14 -11.76 -5.00
CA VAL A 136 7.94 -11.23 -6.37
C VAL A 136 7.55 -9.75 -6.41
N GLN A 137 7.21 -9.18 -5.26
CA GLN A 137 6.68 -7.83 -5.13
C GLN A 137 7.11 -7.21 -3.79
N CYS A 138 7.38 -5.91 -3.83
CA CYS A 138 7.46 -5.01 -2.70
C CYS A 138 6.58 -3.82 -3.05
N ASN A 139 5.46 -3.68 -2.34
CA ASN A 139 4.46 -2.65 -2.62
C ASN A 139 4.66 -1.48 -1.66
N THR A 140 4.37 -0.27 -2.15
CA THR A 140 4.28 0.93 -1.29
C THR A 140 2.90 1.55 -1.38
N LEU A 141 2.36 1.93 -0.23
CA LEU A 141 1.08 2.61 -0.13
C LEU A 141 1.28 3.91 0.65
N TRP A 142 1.48 5.00 -0.08
CA TRP A 142 1.69 6.32 0.50
C TRP A 142 0.37 6.96 0.89
N ALA A 143 0.32 7.53 2.07
CA ALA A 143 -0.82 8.28 2.57
C ALA A 143 -0.93 9.64 1.86
N LEU A 144 -1.88 9.76 0.91
CA LEU A 144 -2.30 11.02 0.28
C LEU A 144 -3.49 11.65 1.02
N SER A 145 -3.85 11.12 2.17
CA SER A 145 -4.70 11.74 3.19
C SER A 145 -4.28 11.15 4.53
N ASP A 146 -4.70 11.73 5.65
CA ASP A 146 -4.58 11.01 6.91
C ASP A 146 -5.36 9.69 6.82
N TYR A 147 -4.79 8.63 7.39
CA TYR A 147 -5.41 7.33 7.50
C TYR A 147 -5.84 7.13 8.93
N THR A 148 -7.15 7.01 9.13
CA THR A 148 -7.73 6.55 10.39
C THR A 148 -8.45 5.23 10.17
N ALA A 149 -8.67 4.50 11.25
CA ALA A 149 -9.46 3.28 11.27
C ALA A 149 -10.87 3.54 10.68
N GLU A 150 -11.48 4.67 11.05
CA GLU A 150 -12.78 5.12 10.58
C GLU A 150 -12.81 5.46 9.08
N MET A 151 -11.75 6.09 8.55
CA MET A 151 -11.58 6.35 7.11
C MET A 151 -11.26 5.08 6.32
N GLY A 152 -11.23 3.94 6.98
CA GLY A 152 -10.99 2.63 6.39
C GLY A 152 -9.52 2.42 6.07
N ALA A 153 -8.58 2.84 6.92
CA ALA A 153 -7.15 2.55 6.77
C ALA A 153 -6.89 1.09 6.37
N THR A 154 -5.86 0.86 5.54
CA THR A 154 -5.53 -0.46 5.01
C THR A 154 -5.39 -1.47 6.14
N ARG A 155 -6.06 -2.61 6.01
CA ARG A 155 -5.98 -3.71 6.96
C ARG A 155 -4.82 -4.62 6.58
N VAL A 156 -4.01 -5.00 7.54
CA VAL A 156 -2.94 -6.01 7.41
C VAL A 156 -3.14 -7.09 8.44
N VAL A 157 -2.79 -8.33 8.10
CA VAL A 157 -2.81 -9.46 9.04
C VAL A 157 -1.37 -9.83 9.38
N PRO A 158 -0.86 -9.46 10.57
CA PRO A 158 0.51 -9.77 10.96
C PRO A 158 0.82 -11.28 10.92
N GLY A 159 1.99 -11.66 10.41
CA GLY A 159 2.44 -13.05 10.35
C GLY A 159 1.80 -13.89 9.22
N SER A 160 0.81 -13.35 8.50
CA SER A 160 0.09 -14.06 7.44
C SER A 160 0.89 -14.29 6.15
N GLN A 161 2.10 -13.73 6.06
CA GLN A 161 3.05 -13.99 4.98
C GLN A 161 3.64 -15.41 5.03
N ILE A 162 3.49 -16.11 6.16
CA ILE A 162 3.95 -17.49 6.37
C ILE A 162 2.76 -18.45 6.35
N GLY A 163 2.94 -19.59 5.67
CA GLY A 163 2.00 -20.70 5.67
C GLY A 163 0.80 -20.56 4.71
N ASP A 164 -0.04 -21.59 4.71
CA ASP A 164 -1.03 -21.82 3.64
C ASP A 164 -2.46 -21.36 3.98
N LYS A 165 -2.66 -20.70 5.14
CA LYS A 165 -3.98 -20.20 5.54
C LYS A 165 -4.51 -19.26 4.45
N LYS A 166 -5.73 -19.50 3.98
CA LYS A 166 -6.33 -18.67 2.92
C LYS A 166 -6.70 -17.31 3.48
N PRO A 167 -6.65 -16.24 2.68
CA PRO A 167 -7.07 -14.91 3.12
C PRO A 167 -8.47 -14.87 3.75
N THR A 168 -9.40 -15.70 3.26
CA THR A 168 -10.78 -15.81 3.75
C THR A 168 -10.92 -16.48 5.12
N ASP A 169 -9.88 -17.15 5.60
CA ASP A 169 -9.90 -17.92 6.84
C ASP A 169 -9.40 -17.08 8.03
N TYR A 170 -8.94 -15.85 7.78
CA TYR A 170 -8.51 -14.91 8.81
C TYR A 170 -9.71 -14.14 9.37
N PRO A 171 -9.93 -14.16 10.70
CA PRO A 171 -10.99 -13.38 11.34
C PRO A 171 -10.64 -11.89 11.38
N GLU A 172 -11.67 -11.05 11.57
CA GLU A 172 -11.50 -9.59 11.57
C GLU A 172 -10.62 -9.07 12.72
N ASP A 173 -10.61 -9.76 13.87
CA ASP A 173 -9.83 -9.38 15.05
C ASP A 173 -8.32 -9.72 14.94
N GLU A 174 -7.92 -10.50 13.94
CA GLU A 174 -6.52 -10.70 13.54
C GLU A 174 -6.02 -9.57 12.61
N CYS A 175 -6.90 -8.68 12.13
CA CYS A 175 -6.53 -7.57 11.25
C CYS A 175 -6.18 -6.30 12.03
N LEU A 176 -5.01 -5.72 11.76
CA LEU A 176 -4.64 -4.37 12.21
C LEU A 176 -4.92 -3.35 11.10
N GLN A 177 -5.36 -2.15 11.44
CA GLN A 177 -5.54 -1.05 10.50
C GLN A 177 -4.33 -0.13 10.53
N ALA A 178 -3.61 -0.02 9.41
CA ALA A 178 -2.43 0.81 9.23
C ALA A 178 -2.79 2.32 9.24
N GLU A 179 -3.14 2.85 10.41
CA GLU A 179 -3.34 4.27 10.66
C GLU A 179 -2.00 5.00 10.53
N MET A 180 -1.98 6.09 9.76
CA MET A 180 -0.76 6.85 9.49
C MET A 180 -1.09 8.24 8.97
N SER A 181 -0.22 9.21 9.24
CA SER A 181 -0.37 10.59 8.74
C SER A 181 -0.09 10.70 7.24
N ARG A 182 -0.67 11.72 6.61
CA ARG A 182 -0.28 12.15 5.25
C ARG A 182 1.24 12.27 5.12
N GLY A 183 1.83 11.67 4.08
CA GLY A 183 3.28 11.64 3.88
C GLY A 183 3.96 10.36 4.36
N SER A 184 3.31 9.59 5.23
CA SER A 184 3.79 8.27 5.66
C SER A 184 3.56 7.21 4.58
N VAL A 185 4.29 6.10 4.67
CA VAL A 185 4.18 4.99 3.71
C VAL A 185 4.09 3.66 4.42
N LEU A 186 3.08 2.86 4.07
CA LEU A 186 3.07 1.43 4.36
C LEU A 186 3.85 0.71 3.25
N ILE A 187 4.93 0.03 3.61
CA ILE A 187 5.69 -0.85 2.73
C ILE A 187 5.33 -2.28 3.10
N TYR A 188 4.97 -3.11 2.12
CA TYR A 188 4.51 -4.46 2.39
C TYR A 188 4.84 -5.43 1.26
N THR A 189 4.97 -6.71 1.61
CA THR A 189 5.28 -7.77 0.64
C THR A 189 4.04 -8.21 -0.14
N GLY A 190 4.22 -8.86 -1.29
CA GLY A 190 3.10 -9.51 -2.00
C GLY A 190 2.44 -10.66 -1.22
N LYS A 191 3.08 -11.18 -0.15
CA LYS A 191 2.66 -12.36 0.62
C LYS A 191 1.75 -12.04 1.80
N ILE A 192 1.84 -10.84 2.36
CA ILE A 192 1.02 -10.48 3.52
C ILE A 192 -0.44 -10.33 3.11
N VAL A 193 -1.32 -10.94 3.90
CA VAL A 193 -2.77 -10.80 3.73
C VAL A 193 -3.19 -9.41 4.16
N HIS A 194 -3.86 -8.69 3.26
CA HIS A 194 -4.27 -7.32 3.48
C HIS A 194 -5.57 -6.98 2.73
N SER A 195 -6.13 -5.80 2.98
CA SER A 195 -7.27 -5.26 2.22
C SER A 195 -7.48 -3.76 2.47
N GLY A 196 -8.18 -3.08 1.57
CA GLY A 196 -8.80 -1.79 1.91
C GLY A 196 -9.84 -1.95 3.03
N GLY A 197 -9.77 -1.11 4.07
CA GLY A 197 -10.78 -1.04 5.12
C GLY A 197 -12.07 -0.35 4.64
N ALA A 198 -13.17 -0.55 5.38
CA ALA A 198 -14.43 0.12 5.11
C ALA A 198 -14.33 1.60 5.53
N ASN A 199 -14.72 2.52 4.64
CA ASN A 199 -14.75 3.94 4.97
C ASN A 199 -16.10 4.29 5.60
N ARG A 200 -16.09 4.49 6.92
CA ARG A 200 -17.26 4.84 7.74
C ARG A 200 -17.34 6.34 8.04
N SER A 201 -16.35 7.11 7.58
CA SER A 201 -16.28 8.57 7.74
C SER A 201 -17.07 9.32 6.65
N ASP A 202 -17.03 10.65 6.73
CA ASP A 202 -17.54 11.60 5.73
C ASP A 202 -16.45 12.12 4.76
N LYS A 203 -15.20 11.63 4.88
CA LYS A 203 -14.05 12.06 4.07
C LYS A 203 -13.59 11.00 3.09
N VAL A 204 -13.00 11.41 1.97
CA VAL A 204 -12.36 10.49 1.01
C VAL A 204 -10.98 10.09 1.53
N ARG A 205 -10.68 8.78 1.56
CA ARG A 205 -9.36 8.25 1.90
C ARG A 205 -8.56 8.02 0.62
N ARG A 206 -7.40 8.68 0.48
CA ARG A 206 -6.57 8.60 -0.73
C ARG A 206 -5.21 7.96 -0.47
N ALA A 207 -4.89 6.96 -1.27
CA ALA A 207 -3.61 6.26 -1.28
C ALA A 207 -2.89 6.44 -2.60
N ILE A 208 -1.57 6.61 -2.62
CA ILE A 208 -0.77 6.36 -3.82
C ILE A 208 -0.14 4.97 -3.68
N ASN A 209 -0.52 4.05 -4.56
CA ASN A 209 0.07 2.72 -4.65
C ASN A 209 1.11 2.71 -5.79
N VAL A 210 2.33 2.29 -5.45
CA VAL A 210 3.50 2.12 -6.33
C VAL A 210 4.12 0.77 -6.06
#